data_AF-D0NI16-F1
#
_entry.id   AF-D0NI16-F1
#
_cell.length_a   1.000
_cell.length_b   1.000
_cell.length_c   1.000
_cell.angle_alpha   90.00
_cell.angle_beta   90.00
_cell.angle_gamma   90.00
#
_symmetry.space_group_name_H-M   'P 1'
#
loop_
_entity.id
_entity.type
_entity.pdbx_description
1 polymer ?
#
loop_
_entity_poly.entity_id
_entity_poly.type
_entity_poly.pdbx_seq_one_letter_code
_entity_poly.pdbx_strand_id
1 'polypeptide(L)'
;MVQQLLNPETDADGGQWRTFRYVVNPQTNCSSIGFAVGPFRLFVPPEMPRMTHFALPECFEDLVHCTSKLASTMSYFEGTLGASYPFKTYQQVFVEDLPDQLQYVAGGAILDQNLLHGPRIIDRELPSHLAQVKALVGSWIGGAVGIQSTKDAWVLIGVIGHLVNTYVRSIYGEEEYGYRIQLAMDALTTMELTTDQQSPALLSSEVDVYSEYDPFSV
;
A
#
# COMPACT_ATOMS: atom_id res chain seq x y z
N MET A 1 14.96 -3.84 -1.78
CA MET A 1 15.28 -5.25 -2.09
C MET A 1 16.42 -5.27 -3.11
N VAL A 2 17.43 -6.14 -2.99
CA VAL A 2 18.43 -6.31 -4.07
C VAL A 2 18.06 -7.57 -4.84
N GLN A 3 17.71 -7.41 -6.12
CA GLN A 3 17.48 -8.53 -7.04
C GLN A 3 18.81 -8.91 -7.69
N GLN A 4 19.27 -10.13 -7.47
CA GLN A 4 20.29 -10.75 -8.32
C GLN A 4 19.60 -11.71 -9.28
N LEU A 5 19.77 -11.46 -10.58
CA LEU A 5 19.40 -12.40 -11.63
C LEU A 5 20.50 -13.47 -11.67
N LEU A 6 20.16 -14.71 -11.32
CA LEU A 6 21.02 -15.84 -11.59
C LEU A 6 20.78 -16.29 -13.04
N ASN A 7 21.84 -16.74 -13.71
CA ASN A 7 21.79 -17.14 -15.13
C ASN A 7 20.66 -18.16 -15.36
N PRO A 8 20.00 -18.13 -16.53
CA PRO A 8 18.98 -19.12 -16.85
C PRO A 8 19.62 -20.51 -16.86
N GLU A 9 19.14 -21.37 -16.00
CA GLU A 9 19.50 -22.78 -15.97
C GLU A 9 18.51 -23.53 -16.87
N THR A 10 19.02 -24.47 -17.65
CA THR A 10 18.23 -25.31 -18.55
C THR A 10 18.10 -26.70 -17.94
N ASP A 11 16.87 -27.21 -17.86
CA ASP A 11 16.64 -28.61 -17.49
C ASP A 11 17.13 -29.58 -18.58
N ALA A 12 17.31 -30.84 -18.20
CA ALA A 12 17.49 -31.94 -19.14
C ALA A 12 16.28 -32.10 -20.09
N ASP A 13 15.09 -31.68 -19.65
CA ASP A 13 13.83 -31.72 -20.40
C ASP A 13 13.52 -30.45 -21.24
N GLY A 14 14.47 -29.51 -21.33
CA GLY A 14 14.33 -28.30 -22.15
C GLY A 14 13.51 -27.16 -21.53
N GLY A 15 13.11 -27.28 -20.27
CA GLY A 15 12.50 -26.18 -19.51
C GLY A 15 13.52 -25.07 -19.22
N GLN A 16 13.17 -23.82 -19.52
CA GLN A 16 13.94 -22.64 -19.08
C GLN A 16 13.30 -22.08 -17.82
N TRP A 17 14.06 -21.97 -16.73
CA TRP A 17 13.67 -21.20 -15.55
C TRP A 17 14.66 -20.08 -15.25
N ARG A 18 14.19 -19.11 -14.47
CA ARG A 18 15.01 -18.00 -13.98
C ARG A 18 14.96 -18.01 -12.47
N THR A 19 16.14 -17.96 -11.85
CA THR A 19 16.26 -17.92 -10.40
C THR A 19 16.50 -16.49 -9.96
N PHE A 20 15.62 -15.98 -9.10
CA PHE A 20 15.73 -14.64 -8.52
C PHE A 20 16.10 -14.78 -7.05
N ARG A 21 17.20 -14.13 -6.65
CA ARG A 21 17.57 -14.01 -5.24
C ARG A 21 17.26 -12.61 -4.75
N TYR A 22 16.42 -12.53 -3.73
CA TYR A 22 16.08 -11.31 -3.04
C TYR A 22 16.59 -11.34 -1.60
N VAL A 23 17.14 -10.21 -1.15
CA VAL A 23 17.63 -10.04 0.22
C VAL A 23 16.99 -8.80 0.84
N VAL A 24 16.44 -9.00 2.05
CA VAL A 24 15.93 -7.95 2.94
C VAL A 24 16.98 -7.77 4.04
N ASN A 25 17.70 -6.65 4.02
CA ASN A 25 18.77 -6.37 4.98
C ASN A 25 18.25 -5.79 6.31
N PRO A 26 17.26 -4.87 6.32
CA PRO A 26 16.69 -4.39 7.58
C PRO A 26 16.02 -5.53 8.35
N GLN A 27 16.07 -5.48 9.68
CA GLN A 27 15.34 -6.43 10.52
C GLN A 27 13.83 -6.16 10.34
N THR A 28 13.11 -7.16 9.83
CA THR A 28 11.67 -7.06 9.58
C THR A 28 10.94 -8.26 10.15
N ASN A 29 9.66 -8.07 10.45
CA ASN A 29 8.78 -9.15 10.88
C ASN A 29 8.59 -10.17 9.75
N CYS A 30 8.48 -11.46 10.08
CA CYS A 30 8.25 -12.52 9.09
C CYS A 30 6.94 -12.33 8.33
N SER A 31 5.91 -11.77 8.99
CA SER A 31 4.60 -11.46 8.40
C SER A 31 4.66 -10.37 7.32
N SER A 32 5.74 -9.60 7.25
CA SER A 32 5.93 -8.55 6.24
C SER A 32 6.63 -9.07 4.98
N ILE A 33 6.92 -10.37 4.90
CA ILE A 33 7.48 -10.97 3.69
C ILE A 33 6.33 -11.38 2.77
N GLY A 34 6.28 -10.80 1.57
CA GLY A 34 5.34 -11.16 0.53
C GLY A 34 6.02 -11.20 -0.83
N PHE A 35 5.45 -11.97 -1.76
CA PHE A 35 5.93 -12.06 -3.13
C PHE A 35 4.73 -12.18 -4.08
N ALA A 36 4.89 -11.62 -5.28
CA ALA A 36 3.94 -11.75 -6.37
C ALA A 36 4.70 -12.23 -7.60
N VAL A 37 4.15 -13.22 -8.29
CA VAL A 37 4.72 -13.79 -9.53
C VAL A 37 3.67 -13.74 -10.61
N GLY A 38 3.99 -13.08 -11.72
CA GLY A 38 3.05 -12.87 -12.80
C GLY A 38 3.72 -12.17 -13.98
N PRO A 39 2.98 -11.98 -15.09
CA PRO A 39 3.48 -11.33 -16.30
C PRO A 39 3.54 -9.80 -16.14
N PHE A 40 4.14 -9.31 -15.07
CA PHE A 40 4.12 -7.89 -14.73
C PHE A 40 4.98 -7.04 -15.67
N ARG A 41 4.47 -5.86 -16.02
CA ARG A 41 5.27 -4.79 -16.62
C ARG A 41 5.79 -3.86 -15.53
N LEU A 42 7.07 -3.52 -15.61
CA LEU A 42 7.75 -2.61 -14.71
C LEU A 42 7.62 -1.17 -15.19
N PHE A 43 7.20 -0.28 -14.30
CA PHE A 43 7.29 1.17 -14.44
C PHE A 43 8.20 1.75 -13.34
N VAL A 44 9.09 2.67 -13.73
CA VAL A 44 9.99 3.38 -12.80
C VAL A 44 9.78 4.87 -13.00
N PRO A 45 9.30 5.61 -11.98
CA PRO A 45 9.14 7.05 -12.06
C PRO A 45 10.51 7.72 -12.30
N PRO A 46 10.65 8.62 -13.31
CA PRO A 46 11.92 9.28 -13.62
C PRO A 46 12.49 10.08 -12.44
N GLU A 47 11.60 10.65 -11.62
CA GLU A 47 11.93 11.48 -10.45
C GLU A 47 12.48 10.66 -9.28
N MET A 48 12.13 9.36 -9.21
CA MET A 48 12.44 8.51 -8.07
C MET A 48 12.87 7.10 -8.51
N PRO A 49 14.12 6.91 -8.98
CA PRO A 49 14.59 5.62 -9.51
C PRO A 49 14.60 4.45 -8.50
N ARG A 50 14.49 4.76 -7.20
CA ARG A 50 14.36 3.75 -6.13
C ARG A 50 12.93 3.26 -5.91
N MET A 51 11.96 3.82 -6.64
CA MET A 51 10.55 3.44 -6.60
C MET A 51 10.22 2.66 -7.87
N THR A 52 9.55 1.52 -7.73
CA THR A 52 9.18 0.66 -8.86
C THR A 52 7.75 0.19 -8.74
N HIS A 53 6.99 0.28 -9.82
CA HIS A 53 5.60 -0.17 -9.88
C HIS A 53 5.45 -1.32 -10.87
N PHE A 54 4.58 -2.26 -10.55
CA PHE A 54 4.31 -3.45 -11.34
C PHE A 54 2.81 -3.61 -11.49
N ALA A 55 2.34 -3.84 -12.71
CA ALA A 55 0.95 -4.22 -13.00
C ALA A 55 0.90 -5.22 -14.15
N LEU A 56 -0.27 -5.85 -14.33
CA LEU A 56 -0.51 -6.68 -15.50
C LEU A 56 -0.36 -5.83 -16.80
N PRO A 57 0.03 -6.45 -17.92
CA PRO A 57 0.36 -5.72 -19.15
C PRO A 57 -0.78 -4.84 -19.67
N GLU A 58 -2.02 -5.25 -19.42
CA GLU A 58 -3.26 -4.63 -19.87
C GLU A 58 -3.55 -3.31 -19.14
N CYS A 59 -3.15 -3.21 -17.85
CA CYS A 59 -3.39 -2.04 -17.00
C CYS A 59 -2.16 -1.11 -16.92
N PHE A 60 -1.19 -1.25 -17.81
CA PHE A 60 0.08 -0.51 -17.72
C PHE A 60 -0.09 1.01 -17.89
N GLU A 61 -0.98 1.46 -18.77
CA GLU A 61 -1.22 2.90 -18.96
C GLU A 61 -1.86 3.53 -17.72
N ASP A 62 -2.84 2.84 -17.13
CA ASP A 62 -3.50 3.25 -15.90
C ASP A 62 -2.52 3.27 -14.72
N LEU A 63 -1.61 2.29 -14.64
CA LEU A 63 -0.52 2.26 -13.65
C LEU A 63 0.31 3.54 -13.70
N VAL A 64 0.78 3.93 -14.89
CA VAL A 64 1.61 5.12 -15.08
C VAL A 64 0.86 6.39 -14.65
N HIS A 65 -0.44 6.45 -14.93
CA HIS A 65 -1.28 7.57 -14.52
C HIS A 65 -1.44 7.63 -12.99
N CYS A 66 -1.94 6.58 -12.36
CA CYS A 66 -2.29 6.56 -10.94
C CYS A 66 -1.07 6.68 -10.00
N THR A 67 0.11 6.26 -10.45
CA THR A 67 1.35 6.29 -9.62
C THR A 67 2.15 7.59 -9.78
N SER A 68 1.76 8.47 -10.70
CA SER A 68 2.51 9.69 -11.07
C SER A 68 2.83 10.60 -9.88
N LYS A 69 1.94 10.67 -8.89
CA LYS A 69 2.11 11.54 -7.71
C LYS A 69 2.92 10.91 -6.58
N LEU A 70 3.13 9.59 -6.58
CA LEU A 70 3.67 8.90 -5.39
C LEU A 70 5.14 9.25 -5.10
N ALA A 71 5.92 9.62 -6.13
CA ALA A 71 7.28 10.11 -5.95
C ALA A 71 7.33 11.34 -5.02
N SER A 72 6.43 12.30 -5.24
CA SER A 72 6.31 13.50 -4.41
C SER A 72 5.88 13.18 -2.97
N THR A 73 4.99 12.19 -2.81
CA THR A 73 4.55 11.68 -1.50
C THR A 73 5.71 11.11 -0.69
N MET A 74 6.60 10.33 -1.32
CA MET A 74 7.80 9.81 -0.64
C MET A 74 8.67 10.97 -0.13
N SER A 75 8.93 11.98 -0.95
CA SER A 75 9.70 13.16 -0.55
C SER A 75 9.04 13.95 0.58
N TYR A 76 7.70 14.05 0.58
CA TYR A 76 6.95 14.65 1.68
C TYR A 76 7.19 13.91 3.01
N PHE A 77 7.10 12.59 3.03
CA PHE A 77 7.30 11.83 4.27
C PHE A 77 8.76 11.84 4.73
N GLU A 78 9.73 11.83 3.82
CA GLU A 78 11.14 12.01 4.18
C GLU A 78 11.39 13.36 4.87
N GLY A 79 10.78 14.44 4.36
CA GLY A 79 10.86 15.76 4.98
C GLY A 79 10.12 15.84 6.32
N THR A 80 8.91 15.27 6.38
CA THR A 80 8.03 15.35 7.57
C THR A 80 8.55 14.50 8.73
N LEU A 81 9.06 13.30 8.44
CA LEU A 81 9.62 12.39 9.45
C LEU A 81 11.08 12.70 9.77
N GLY A 82 11.75 13.53 8.96
CA GLY A 82 13.18 13.82 9.10
C GLY A 82 14.08 12.59 8.92
N ALA A 83 13.60 11.57 8.22
CA ALA A 83 14.28 10.29 8.05
C ALA A 83 14.11 9.79 6.61
N SER A 84 15.12 9.10 6.07
CA SER A 84 15.01 8.44 4.76
C SER A 84 14.18 7.16 4.86
N TYR A 85 13.61 6.74 3.73
CA TYR A 85 12.93 5.44 3.64
C TYR A 85 13.86 4.28 4.06
N PRO A 86 13.44 3.35 4.95
CA PRO A 86 14.34 2.38 5.59
C PRO A 86 14.85 1.28 4.66
N PHE A 87 14.18 1.05 3.53
CA PHE A 87 14.61 0.07 2.54
C PHE A 87 15.29 0.74 1.34
N LYS A 88 16.19 0.01 0.68
CA LYS A 88 16.91 0.50 -0.51
C LYS A 88 15.98 0.94 -1.66
N THR A 89 14.85 0.24 -1.80
CA THR A 89 13.87 0.46 -2.86
C THR A 89 12.47 0.28 -2.30
N TYR A 90 11.51 1.02 -2.85
CA TYR A 90 10.08 0.84 -2.59
C TYR A 90 9.43 0.21 -3.83
N GLN A 91 8.66 -0.87 -3.64
CA GLN A 91 8.02 -1.59 -4.74
C GLN A 91 6.51 -1.69 -4.54
N GLN A 92 5.71 -1.34 -5.55
CA GLN A 92 4.26 -1.57 -5.54
C GLN A 92 3.87 -2.53 -6.64
N VAL A 93 3.08 -3.54 -6.28
CA VAL A 93 2.55 -4.51 -7.25
C VAL A 93 1.04 -4.48 -7.20
N PHE A 94 0.41 -4.27 -8.34
CA PHE A 94 -1.04 -4.34 -8.51
C PHE A 94 -1.41 -5.73 -9.04
N VAL A 95 -2.33 -6.40 -8.34
CA VAL A 95 -2.76 -7.77 -8.65
C VAL A 95 -4.28 -7.87 -8.61
N GLU A 96 -4.84 -8.81 -9.37
CA GLU A 96 -6.26 -9.15 -9.34
C GLU A 96 -6.59 -10.03 -8.13
N ASP A 97 -7.85 -9.97 -7.68
CA ASP A 97 -8.42 -10.82 -6.63
C ASP A 97 -7.62 -10.86 -5.31
N LEU A 98 -7.13 -9.69 -4.87
CA LEU A 98 -6.48 -9.57 -3.56
C LEU A 98 -7.53 -9.69 -2.44
N PRO A 99 -7.30 -10.50 -1.39
CA PRO A 99 -8.31 -10.74 -0.34
C PRO A 99 -8.65 -9.48 0.45
N ASP A 100 -7.68 -8.58 0.59
CA ASP A 100 -7.83 -7.24 1.13
C ASP A 100 -7.36 -6.25 0.07
N GLN A 101 -7.90 -5.04 0.03
CA GLN A 101 -7.51 -4.02 -0.98
C GLN A 101 -6.00 -3.69 -0.96
N LEU A 102 -5.33 -3.91 0.19
CA LEU A 102 -3.95 -3.52 0.42
C LEU A 102 -3.24 -4.44 1.42
N GLN A 103 -2.02 -4.86 1.08
CA GLN A 103 -1.12 -5.61 1.96
C GLN A 103 0.28 -4.97 1.97
N TYR A 104 0.75 -4.57 3.15
CA TYR A 104 2.09 -4.00 3.33
C TYR A 104 3.16 -5.09 3.37
N VAL A 105 4.26 -4.90 2.64
CA VAL A 105 5.42 -5.79 2.69
C VAL A 105 6.69 -5.01 2.98
N ALA A 106 7.75 -5.72 3.41
CA ALA A 106 9.05 -5.13 3.66
C ALA A 106 9.63 -4.52 2.37
N GLY A 107 9.68 -3.19 2.30
CA GLY A 107 10.15 -2.47 1.12
C GLY A 107 9.12 -2.32 0.01
N GLY A 108 7.83 -2.47 0.30
CA GLY A 108 6.80 -2.38 -0.72
C GLY A 108 5.37 -2.61 -0.26
N ALA A 109 4.47 -2.80 -1.21
CA ALA A 109 3.10 -3.22 -0.98
C ALA A 109 2.53 -3.98 -2.17
N ILE A 110 1.55 -4.83 -1.88
CA ILE A 110 0.69 -5.48 -2.87
C ILE A 110 -0.68 -4.82 -2.76
N LEU A 111 -1.21 -4.35 -3.88
CA LEU A 111 -2.45 -3.58 -3.97
C LEU A 111 -3.42 -4.27 -4.93
N ASP A 112 -4.72 -4.07 -4.70
CA ASP A 112 -5.76 -4.47 -5.63
C ASP A 112 -5.66 -3.66 -6.93
N GLN A 113 -5.70 -4.34 -8.07
CA GLN A 113 -5.76 -3.76 -9.41
C GLN A 113 -6.95 -2.81 -9.59
N ASN A 114 -8.06 -2.98 -8.86
CA ASN A 114 -9.23 -2.11 -8.93
C ASN A 114 -8.96 -0.65 -8.51
N LEU A 115 -7.80 -0.37 -7.90
CA LEU A 115 -7.35 0.99 -7.61
C LEU A 115 -6.83 1.72 -8.86
N LEU A 116 -6.44 0.98 -9.91
CA LEU A 116 -5.99 1.54 -11.17
C LEU A 116 -7.18 2.06 -11.99
N HIS A 117 -7.02 3.24 -12.57
CA HIS A 117 -8.04 3.88 -13.38
C HIS A 117 -7.42 4.76 -14.45
N GLY A 118 -8.12 4.91 -15.57
CA GLY A 118 -7.68 5.76 -16.66
C GLY A 118 -7.86 7.26 -16.37
N PRO A 119 -7.18 8.13 -17.13
CA PRO A 119 -7.18 9.59 -16.92
C PRO A 119 -8.53 10.29 -17.12
N ARG A 120 -9.56 9.55 -17.55
CA ARG A 120 -10.93 10.05 -17.72
C ARG A 120 -11.76 9.91 -16.44
N ILE A 121 -11.32 9.10 -15.48
CA ILE A 121 -12.07 8.78 -14.25
C ILE A 121 -11.47 9.58 -13.10
N ILE A 122 -11.98 10.79 -12.87
CA ILE A 122 -11.39 11.73 -11.91
C ILE A 122 -11.75 11.37 -10.46
N ASP A 123 -12.96 10.84 -10.23
CA ASP A 123 -13.47 10.58 -8.88
C ASP A 123 -12.68 9.47 -8.14
N ARG A 124 -11.98 8.61 -8.88
CA ARG A 124 -11.14 7.52 -8.35
C ARG A 124 -9.73 7.96 -7.97
N GLU A 125 -9.30 9.15 -8.37
CA GLU A 125 -7.94 9.63 -8.17
C GLU A 125 -7.59 9.73 -6.69
N LEU A 126 -8.47 10.31 -5.88
CA LEU A 126 -8.21 10.52 -4.45
C LEU A 126 -8.21 9.19 -3.66
N PRO A 127 -9.22 8.31 -3.75
CA PRO A 127 -9.20 6.99 -3.10
C PRO A 127 -7.98 6.16 -3.49
N SER A 128 -7.69 6.07 -4.79
CA SER A 128 -6.54 5.31 -5.31
C SER A 128 -5.22 5.85 -4.78
N HIS A 129 -5.03 7.17 -4.82
CA HIS A 129 -3.80 7.80 -4.33
C HIS A 129 -3.64 7.60 -2.82
N LEU A 130 -4.71 7.75 -2.03
CA LEU A 130 -4.63 7.55 -0.57
C LEU A 130 -4.38 6.08 -0.18
N ALA A 131 -4.90 5.11 -0.92
CA ALA A 131 -4.55 3.70 -0.75
C ALA A 131 -3.06 3.47 -1.02
N GLN A 132 -2.50 4.06 -2.08
CA GLN A 132 -1.06 4.00 -2.38
C GLN A 132 -0.20 4.73 -1.33
N VAL A 133 -0.67 5.86 -0.79
CA VAL A 133 -0.02 6.60 0.29
C VAL A 133 0.01 5.75 1.56
N LYS A 134 -1.12 5.17 1.93
CA LYS A 134 -1.25 4.25 3.07
C LYS A 134 -0.31 3.07 2.90
N ALA A 135 -0.22 2.51 1.70
CA ALA A 135 0.71 1.43 1.34
C ALA A 135 2.17 1.80 1.59
N LEU A 136 2.56 3.00 1.16
CA LEU A 136 3.91 3.52 1.34
C LEU A 136 4.25 3.70 2.81
N VAL A 137 3.39 4.43 3.55
CA VAL A 137 3.56 4.69 4.99
C VAL A 137 3.55 3.38 5.78
N GLY A 138 2.64 2.46 5.47
CA GLY A 138 2.55 1.16 6.14
C GLY A 138 3.80 0.32 5.96
N SER A 139 4.37 0.27 4.75
CA SER A 139 5.66 -0.40 4.51
C SER A 139 6.81 0.23 5.30
N TRP A 140 6.77 1.55 5.49
CA TRP A 140 7.79 2.32 6.19
C TRP A 140 7.72 2.05 7.69
N ILE A 141 6.56 2.29 8.30
CA ILE A 141 6.35 2.15 9.74
C ILE A 141 6.39 0.68 10.14
N GLY A 142 5.81 -0.23 9.34
CA GLY A 142 5.88 -1.67 9.60
C GLY A 142 7.31 -2.24 9.55
N GLY A 143 8.21 -1.60 8.81
CA GLY A 143 9.64 -1.91 8.83
C GLY A 143 10.42 -1.28 9.99
N ALA A 144 9.90 -0.19 10.58
CA ALA A 144 10.57 0.56 11.65
C ALA A 144 10.06 0.20 13.06
N VAL A 145 8.81 -0.24 13.18
CA VAL A 145 8.11 -0.49 14.45
C VAL A 145 7.75 -1.97 14.53
N GLY A 146 8.37 -2.69 15.47
CA GLY A 146 8.01 -4.07 15.78
C GLY A 146 6.87 -4.14 16.80
N ILE A 147 5.84 -4.92 16.50
CA ILE A 147 4.78 -5.27 17.47
C ILE A 147 5.17 -6.55 18.22
N GLN A 148 5.05 -6.54 19.55
CA GLN A 148 5.35 -7.72 20.37
C GLN A 148 4.16 -8.69 20.47
N SER A 149 2.94 -8.15 20.43
CA SER A 149 1.70 -8.91 20.46
C SER A 149 0.72 -8.38 19.43
N THR A 150 -0.12 -9.26 18.88
CA THR A 150 -1.26 -8.85 18.03
C THR A 150 -2.22 -7.91 18.77
N LYS A 151 -2.27 -7.97 20.11
CA LYS A 151 -3.04 -7.02 20.92
C LYS A 151 -2.58 -5.57 20.76
N ASP A 152 -1.33 -5.36 20.35
CA ASP A 152 -0.75 -4.03 20.14
C ASP A 152 -0.85 -3.57 18.67
N ALA A 153 -1.54 -4.32 17.81
CA ALA A 153 -1.69 -4.00 16.39
C ALA A 153 -2.32 -2.61 16.16
N TRP A 154 -3.19 -2.16 17.08
CA TRP A 154 -3.80 -0.82 17.04
C TRP A 154 -2.78 0.31 17.00
N VAL A 155 -1.57 0.11 17.55
CA VAL A 155 -0.50 1.13 17.50
C VAL A 155 -0.03 1.33 16.07
N LEU A 156 0.23 0.23 15.35
CA LEU A 156 0.68 0.29 13.96
C LEU A 156 -0.41 0.93 13.09
N ILE A 157 -1.64 0.44 13.22
CA ILE A 157 -2.82 0.94 12.48
C ILE A 157 -3.04 2.42 12.77
N GLY A 158 -3.02 2.82 14.04
CA GLY A 158 -3.25 4.19 14.49
C GLY A 158 -2.16 5.16 14.01
N VAL A 159 -0.88 4.76 14.08
CA VAL A 159 0.24 5.59 13.60
C VAL A 159 0.18 5.76 12.08
N ILE A 160 -0.05 4.68 11.33
CA ILE A 160 -0.18 4.75 9.86
C ILE A 160 -1.36 5.67 9.51
N GLY A 161 -2.53 5.43 10.12
CA GLY A 161 -3.73 6.24 9.88
C GLY A 161 -3.52 7.71 10.22
N HIS A 162 -2.84 8.02 11.33
CA HIS A 162 -2.52 9.39 11.72
C HIS A 162 -1.59 10.10 10.72
N LEU A 163 -0.57 9.39 10.22
CA LEU A 163 0.36 9.93 9.22
C LEU A 163 -0.33 10.18 7.87
N VAL A 164 -1.18 9.25 7.42
CA VAL A 164 -2.00 9.44 6.21
C VAL A 164 -2.94 10.63 6.38
N ASN A 165 -3.62 10.74 7.51
CA ASN A 165 -4.48 11.87 7.84
C ASN A 165 -3.74 13.22 7.86
N THR A 166 -2.52 13.24 8.40
CA THR A 166 -1.67 14.44 8.41
C THR A 166 -1.24 14.81 6.99
N TYR A 167 -0.97 13.84 6.13
CA TYR A 167 -0.73 14.04 4.70
C TYR A 167 -1.98 14.60 4.00
N VAL A 168 -3.16 14.07 4.30
CA VAL A 168 -4.42 14.58 3.74
C VAL A 168 -4.59 16.06 4.10
N ARG A 169 -4.41 16.39 5.38
CA ARG A 169 -4.51 17.77 5.87
C ARG A 169 -3.54 18.73 5.20
N SER A 170 -2.31 18.30 4.94
CA SER A 170 -1.27 19.17 4.37
C SER A 170 -1.38 19.33 2.86
N ILE A 171 -1.81 18.30 2.12
CA ILE A 171 -1.87 18.31 0.65
C ILE A 171 -3.25 18.68 0.12
N TYR A 172 -4.33 18.17 0.74
CA TYR A 172 -5.71 18.38 0.30
C TYR A 172 -6.47 19.42 1.14
N GLY A 173 -5.91 19.83 2.28
CA GLY A 173 -6.42 20.91 3.11
C GLY A 173 -7.30 20.45 4.28
N GLU A 174 -7.73 21.43 5.08
CA GLU A 174 -8.45 21.19 6.34
C GLU A 174 -9.83 20.57 6.14
N GLU A 175 -10.55 20.97 5.09
CA GLU A 175 -11.92 20.52 4.84
C GLU A 175 -11.96 19.03 4.45
N GLU A 176 -11.08 18.60 3.55
CA GLU A 176 -10.99 17.18 3.17
C GLU A 176 -10.57 16.33 4.38
N TYR A 177 -9.60 16.82 5.16
CA TYR A 177 -9.21 16.17 6.41
C TYR A 177 -10.40 16.06 7.38
N GLY A 178 -11.14 17.14 7.61
CA GLY A 178 -12.32 17.16 8.48
C GLY A 178 -13.40 16.19 8.01
N TYR A 179 -13.69 16.17 6.70
CA TYR A 179 -14.63 15.24 6.10
C TYR A 179 -14.26 13.78 6.33
N ARG A 180 -12.97 13.42 6.15
CA ARG A 180 -12.49 12.06 6.41
C ARG A 180 -12.59 11.68 7.88
N ILE A 181 -12.25 12.57 8.80
CA ILE A 181 -12.41 12.31 10.24
C ILE A 181 -13.89 12.10 10.59
N GLN A 182 -14.80 12.90 10.02
CA GLN A 182 -16.23 12.72 10.25
C GLN A 182 -16.73 11.36 9.73
N LEU A 183 -16.37 10.97 8.50
CA LEU A 183 -16.71 9.65 7.95
C LEU A 183 -16.20 8.51 8.83
N ALA A 184 -14.97 8.63 9.36
CA ALA A 184 -14.41 7.64 10.28
C ALA A 184 -15.23 7.52 11.57
N MET A 185 -15.65 8.66 12.13
CA MET A 185 -16.45 8.70 13.36
C MET A 185 -17.86 8.14 13.14
N ASP A 186 -18.49 8.47 12.01
CA ASP A 186 -19.82 7.97 11.65
C ASP A 186 -19.78 6.45 11.41
N ALA A 187 -18.76 5.95 10.73
CA ALA A 187 -18.57 4.52 10.51
C ALA A 187 -18.32 3.77 11.83
N LEU A 188 -17.46 4.30 12.71
CA LEU A 188 -17.23 3.73 14.04
C LEU A 188 -18.52 3.66 14.84
N THR A 189 -19.27 4.76 14.90
CA THR A 189 -20.55 4.83 15.61
C THR A 189 -21.54 3.80 15.06
N THR A 190 -21.61 3.67 13.74
CA THR A 190 -22.46 2.67 13.07
C THR A 190 -22.05 1.25 13.46
N MET A 191 -20.77 0.92 13.36
CA MET A 191 -20.26 -0.39 13.75
C MET A 191 -20.56 -0.74 15.21
N GLU A 192 -20.38 0.21 16.14
CA GLU A 192 -20.66 0.01 17.56
C GLU A 192 -22.16 -0.20 17.83
N LEU A 193 -23.04 0.48 17.09
CA LEU A 193 -24.49 0.34 17.22
C LEU A 193 -25.03 -0.94 16.57
N THR A 194 -24.44 -1.42 15.48
CA THR A 194 -24.88 -2.63 14.78
C THR A 194 -24.27 -3.90 15.35
N THR A 195 -23.11 -3.81 16.02
CA THR A 195 -22.45 -4.95 16.65
C THR A 195 -23.12 -5.27 17.98
N ASP A 196 -24.34 -5.76 17.93
CA ASP A 196 -24.99 -6.39 19.08
C ASP A 196 -24.29 -7.73 19.38
N GLN A 197 -23.59 -7.79 20.53
CA GLN A 197 -23.13 -9.02 21.23
C GLN A 197 -21.97 -9.86 20.68
N GLN A 198 -21.33 -9.52 19.55
CA GLN A 198 -20.08 -10.19 19.16
C GLN A 198 -18.86 -9.41 19.67
N SER A 199 -17.92 -10.12 20.31
CA SER A 199 -16.61 -9.53 20.64
C SER A 199 -15.97 -9.04 19.34
N PRO A 200 -15.44 -7.81 19.28
CA PRO A 200 -14.77 -7.32 18.08
C PRO A 200 -13.67 -8.31 17.68
N ALA A 201 -13.69 -8.76 16.42
CA ALA A 201 -12.64 -9.62 15.90
C ALA A 201 -11.30 -8.89 16.08
N LEU A 202 -10.27 -9.61 16.55
CA LEU A 202 -8.91 -9.06 16.69
C LEU A 202 -8.34 -8.54 15.35
N LEU A 203 -8.92 -9.01 14.24
CA LEU A 203 -8.69 -8.56 12.87
C LEU A 203 -10.05 -8.15 12.31
N SER A 204 -10.61 -7.03 12.78
CA SER A 204 -11.68 -6.38 12.01
C SER A 204 -11.05 -5.85 10.73
N SER A 205 -11.73 -6.01 9.60
CA SER A 205 -11.37 -5.27 8.39
C SER A 205 -11.36 -3.78 8.76
N GLU A 206 -10.23 -3.12 8.61
CA GLU A 206 -10.17 -1.67 8.83
C GLU A 206 -11.26 -1.03 7.99
N VAL A 207 -12.10 -0.18 8.60
CA VAL A 207 -13.00 0.66 7.82
C VAL A 207 -12.14 1.51 6.92
N ASP A 208 -12.22 1.28 5.62
CA ASP A 208 -11.50 2.09 4.66
C ASP A 208 -12.25 3.40 4.44
N VAL A 209 -11.99 4.36 5.32
CA VAL A 209 -12.55 5.73 5.26
C VAL A 209 -12.14 6.48 3.99
N TYR A 210 -11.14 5.95 3.28
CA TYR A 210 -10.63 6.49 2.03
C TYR A 210 -11.18 5.79 0.80
N SER A 211 -11.98 4.74 0.99
CA SER A 211 -12.70 4.10 -0.11
C SER A 211 -13.69 5.09 -0.76
N GLU A 212 -14.06 4.78 -2.01
CA GLU A 212 -15.10 5.55 -2.70
C GLU A 212 -16.41 5.46 -1.90
N TYR A 213 -17.14 6.58 -1.82
CA TYR A 213 -18.45 6.60 -1.17
C TYR A 213 -19.40 5.64 -1.87
N ASP A 214 -19.73 4.53 -1.23
CA ASP A 214 -20.75 3.61 -1.69
C ASP A 214 -22.09 3.92 -0.99
N PRO A 215 -23.08 4.49 -1.69
CA PRO A 215 -24.40 4.76 -1.10
C PRO A 215 -25.16 3.48 -0.73
N PHE A 216 -24.67 2.29 -1.11
CA PHE A 216 -25.28 1.00 -0.83
C PHE A 216 -24.52 0.16 0.21
N SER A 217 -23.41 0.65 0.77
CA SER A 217 -22.70 -0.03 1.86
C SER A 217 -23.45 0.19 3.19
N VAL A 218 -24.52 -0.56 3.42
CA VAL A 218 -25.26 -0.65 4.70
C VAL A 218 -25.54 -2.12 5.02
#